data_AF-A0A529QRG3-F1
#
_entry.id   AF-A0A529QRG3-F1
#
_cell.length_a   1.000
_cell.length_b   1.000
_cell.length_c   1.000
_cell.angle_alpha   90.00
_cell.angle_beta   90.00
_cell.angle_gamma   90.00
#
_symmetry.space_group_name_H-M   'P 1'
#
loop_
_entity.id
_entity.type
_entity.pdbx_description
1 polymer ?
#
loop_
_entity_poly.entity_id
_entity_poly.type
_entity_poly.pdbx_seq_one_letter_code
_entity_poly.pdbx_strand_id
1 'polypeptide(L)' 'YSNSDPVTGQAAWFDVRVRIVKCSAEEAGLTEPQFERFARPQHFESSPDILRFGAEFRMNREAAE' A
#
# COMPACT_ATOMS: atom_id res chain seq x y z
N TYR A 1 9.40 20.07 11.77
CA TYR A 1 8.42 20.67 10.85
C TYR A 1 7.71 19.54 10.16
N SER A 2 6.39 19.40 10.31
CA SER A 2 5.60 18.36 9.63
C SER A 2 5.08 18.92 8.31
N ASN A 3 5.12 18.16 7.22
CA ASN A 3 4.49 18.57 5.96
C ASN A 3 2.98 18.29 6.02
N SER A 4 2.29 19.12 6.79
CA SER A 4 0.88 18.95 7.11
C SER A 4 0.22 20.31 7.23
N ASP A 5 -1.08 20.36 6.92
CA ASP A 5 -1.87 21.56 7.15
C ASP A 5 -1.82 21.94 8.65
N PRO A 6 -1.43 23.18 9.01
CA PRO A 6 -1.19 23.55 10.40
C PRO A 6 -2.48 23.72 11.23
N VAL A 7 -3.66 23.71 10.59
CA VAL A 7 -4.95 23.87 11.26
C VAL A 7 -5.57 22.51 11.57
N THR A 8 -5.52 21.58 10.61
CA THR A 8 -6.23 20.30 10.64
C THR A 8 -5.32 19.10 10.84
N GLY A 9 -4.01 19.25 10.59
CA GLY A 9 -3.04 18.16 10.64
C GLY A 9 -3.12 17.18 9.46
N GLN A 10 -3.90 17.51 8.41
CA GLN A 10 -3.99 16.65 7.22
C GLN A 10 -2.67 16.60 6.47
N ALA A 11 -2.31 15.40 6.00
CA ALA A 11 -1.07 15.19 5.25
C ALA A 11 -1.18 15.72 3.82
N ALA A 12 -0.13 16.42 3.37
CA ALA A 12 -0.02 16.94 2.01
C ALA A 12 0.50 15.86 1.04
N TRP A 13 -0.28 14.78 0.83
CA TRP A 13 0.14 13.59 0.07
C TRP A 13 0.66 13.86 -1.35
N PHE A 14 0.19 14.94 -1.97
CA PHE A 14 0.55 15.30 -3.34
C PHE A 14 1.62 16.39 -3.43
N ASP A 15 2.03 16.99 -2.31
CA ASP A 15 3.04 18.04 -2.27
C ASP A 15 4.42 17.44 -1.99
N VAL A 16 4.89 16.59 -2.90
CA VAL A 16 6.21 15.98 -2.84
C VAL A 16 6.88 16.06 -4.20
N ARG A 17 8.11 16.56 -4.23
CA ARG A 17 8.97 16.51 -5.43
C ARG A 17 9.98 15.38 -5.26
N VAL A 18 9.92 14.39 -6.16
CA VAL A 18 10.85 13.26 -6.21
C VAL A 18 11.74 13.30 -7.46
N ARG A 19 12.90 12.65 -7.38
CA ARG A 19 13.75 12.36 -8.54
C ARG A 19 13.74 10.86 -8.78
N ILE A 20 13.32 10.44 -9.97
CA ILE A 20 13.30 9.03 -10.36
C ILE A 20 14.62 8.71 -11.08
N VAL A 21 15.24 7.63 -10.66
CA VAL A 21 16.46 7.07 -11.27
C VAL A 21 16.26 5.59 -11.53
N LYS A 22 17.01 5.03 -12.48
CA LYS A 22 17.04 3.58 -12.66
C LYS A 22 17.74 2.95 -11.45
N CYS A 23 17.16 1.87 -10.94
CA CYS A 23 17.82 1.03 -9.94
C CYS A 23 19.12 0.44 -10.52
N SER A 24 20.11 0.24 -9.66
CA SER A 24 21.24 -0.61 -9.99
C SER A 24 20.80 -2.07 -10.13
N ALA A 25 21.69 -2.93 -10.65
CA ALA A 25 21.39 -4.36 -10.77
C ALA A 25 21.24 -5.02 -9.38
N GLU A 26 21.98 -4.54 -8.39
CA GLU A 26 21.96 -5.03 -7.01
C GLU A 26 20.70 -4.60 -6.24
N GLU A 27 20.12 -3.45 -6.60
CA GLU A 27 18.86 -2.95 -6.02
C GLU A 27 17.62 -3.60 -6.65
N ALA A 28 17.78 -4.31 -7.77
CA ALA A 28 16.67 -4.90 -8.49
C ALA A 28 16.02 -6.05 -7.69
N GLY A 29 14.70 -5.99 -7.52
CA GLY A 29 13.90 -7.05 -6.90
C GLY A 29 13.48 -6.78 -5.46
N LEU A 30 13.98 -5.73 -4.81
CA LEU A 30 13.57 -5.32 -3.47
C LEU A 30 13.40 -3.79 -3.40
N THR A 31 12.48 -3.34 -2.55
CA THR A 31 12.25 -1.91 -2.28
C THR A 31 12.57 -1.61 -0.83
N GLU A 32 13.36 -0.57 -0.57
CA GLU A 32 13.69 -0.15 0.79
C GLU A 32 12.78 0.97 1.32
N PRO A 33 12.54 1.03 2.64
CA PRO A 33 12.91 0.01 3.64
C PRO A 33 11.92 -1.16 3.64
N GLN A 34 12.43 -2.38 3.79
CA GLN A 34 11.63 -3.53 4.23
C GLN A 34 11.74 -3.64 5.75
N PHE A 35 10.62 -3.80 6.43
CA PHE A 35 10.59 -4.09 7.87
C PHE A 35 10.29 -5.56 8.10
N GLU A 36 10.72 -6.07 9.26
CA GLU A 36 10.32 -7.41 9.69
C GLU A 36 8.80 -7.49 9.80
N ARG A 37 8.23 -8.63 9.40
CA ARG A 37 6.80 -8.85 9.52
C ARG A 37 6.42 -8.88 10.99
N PHE A 38 5.38 -8.15 11.35
CA PHE A 38 4.81 -8.23 12.69
C PHE A 38 4.32 -9.65 12.99
N ALA A 39 4.51 -10.10 14.24
CA ALA A 39 3.91 -11.32 14.72
C ALA A 39 2.39 -11.21 14.67
N ARG A 40 1.71 -12.27 14.19
CA ARG A 40 0.26 -12.31 14.17
C ARG A 40 -0.30 -12.32 15.60
N PRO A 41 -1.21 -11.40 15.96
CA PRO A 41 -1.87 -11.43 17.27
C PRO A 41 -2.70 -12.72 17.45
N GLN A 42 -2.83 -13.21 18.68
CA GLN A 42 -3.41 -14.53 18.98
C GLN A 42 -4.86 -14.71 18.49
N HIS A 43 -5.64 -13.62 18.42
CA HIS A 43 -7.06 -13.63 18.05
C HIS A 43 -7.33 -13.27 16.59
N PHE A 44 -6.29 -13.18 15.75
CA PHE A 44 -6.45 -12.90 14.33
C PHE A 44 -6.51 -14.19 13.53
N GLU A 45 -7.49 -14.30 12.63
CA GLU A 45 -7.55 -15.37 11.64
C GLU A 45 -6.32 -15.35 10.73
N SER A 46 -6.02 -16.47 10.07
CA SER A 46 -4.99 -16.50 9.02
C SER A 46 -5.41 -15.62 7.85
N SER A 47 -4.47 -14.83 7.32
CA SER A 47 -4.69 -14.13 6.06
C SER A 47 -4.96 -15.16 4.94
N PRO A 48 -5.93 -14.91 4.05
CA PRO A 48 -6.18 -15.79 2.93
C PRO A 48 -4.98 -15.77 1.96
N ASP A 49 -4.65 -16.93 1.39
CA ASP A 49 -3.59 -17.03 0.38
C ASP A 49 -3.89 -16.20 -0.87
N ILE A 50 -5.19 -16.01 -1.18
CA ILE A 50 -5.66 -15.23 -2.32
C ILE A 50 -6.68 -14.20 -1.81
N LEU A 51 -6.31 -12.92 -1.85
CA LEU A 51 -7.21 -11.81 -1.56
C LEU A 51 -8.17 -11.60 -2.75
N ARG A 52 -9.44 -11.95 -2.57
CA ARG A 52 -10.51 -11.75 -3.58
C ARG A 52 -11.40 -10.53 -3.29
N PHE A 53 -10.92 -9.60 -2.46
CA PHE A 53 -11.68 -8.39 -2.15
C PHE A 53 -12.05 -7.64 -3.44
N GLY A 54 -13.34 -7.33 -3.60
CA GLY A 54 -13.87 -6.65 -4.78
C GLY A 54 -14.13 -7.51 -6.02
N ALA A 55 -13.90 -8.82 -5.97
CA ALA A 55 -14.27 -9.73 -7.06
C ALA A 55 -15.79 -9.70 -7.35
N GLU A 56 -16.61 -9.60 -6.31
CA GLU A 56 -18.07 -9.49 -6.43
C GLU A 56 -18.50 -8.22 -7.17
N PHE A 57 -17.79 -7.09 -7.01
CA PHE A 57 -18.10 -5.86 -7.75
C PHE A 57 -17.93 -6.04 -9.26
N ARG A 58 -16.93 -6.84 -9.67
CA ARG A 58 -16.71 -7.20 -11.06
C ARG A 58 -17.84 -8.09 -11.58
N MET A 59 -18.20 -9.14 -10.82
CA MET A 59 -19.28 -10.07 -11.18
C MET A 59 -20.62 -9.34 -11.32
N ASN A 60 -20.95 -8.45 -10.38
CA ASN A 60 -22.21 -7.70 -10.40
C ASN A 60 -22.30 -6.72 -11.58
N ARG A 61 -21.18 -6.14 -12.02
CA ARG A 61 -21.15 -5.30 -13.21
C ARG A 61 -21.37 -6.14 -14.48
N GLU A 62 -20.66 -7.26 -14.60
CA GLU A 62 -20.78 -8.17 -15.76
C GLU A 62 -22.17 -8.81 -15.87
N ALA A 63 -22.85 -9.08 -14.75
CA ALA A 63 -24.22 -9.58 -14.75
C ALA A 63 -25.29 -8.52 -15.07
N ALA A 64 -24.93 -7.24 -15.02
CA ALA A 64 -25.81 -6.11 -15.36
C ALA A 64 -25.70 -5.68 -16.83
N GLU A 65 -24.76 -6.25 -17.57
CA GLU A 65 -24.57 -6.12 -19.03
C GLU A 65 -25.31 -7.24 -19.78
#